data_AF-A0A8J1XEZ5-F1
#
_entry.id   AF-A0A8J1XEZ5-F1
#
_cell.length_a   1.000
_cell.length_b   1.000
_cell.length_c   1.000
_cell.angle_alpha   90.00
_cell.angle_beta   90.00
_cell.angle_gamma   90.00
#
_symmetry.space_group_name_H-M   'P 1'
#
loop_
_entity.id
_entity.type
_entity.pdbx_description
1 polymer ?
#
loop_
_entity_poly.entity_id
_entity_poly.type
_entity_poly.pdbx_seq_one_letter_code
_entity_poly.pdbx_strand_id
1 'polypeptide(L)'
;MIRKMHSIALVILAIIIIAKLIFDLKIYGTMVSGSGKVDKILCKHSVNEPKNTYTFQQNHSQDPKLRRKFLTLFTTFADAEPIRYTVQNNTICNYLNFPEDLVHLVAFVQKAVYQYQFKEHINICGGHSNFDIKRWHLVVLPKSSTYLDRPFLKDMFIYAMREFDSELYMYTNGDILYPWGHLQRSFQAVTTFVERHELHEYIISGLRRDVTFYSGSGLNVKKLHTGDEEEILNIGNGFEPILLYALDYFITNKTSFPWHTIPAFVIGSVRFDNWLVMYANKLKIPVFDITQSTPVVHQAGIPKIGDKRGKDANNYNIQLFHESVNDVKMGKISECGDFRTLLSKQGVVVIKNKEYNVECVYFSLYPNVMTESDGYLGLQK
;
A
#
# COMPACT_ATOMS: atom_id res chain seq x y z
N MET A 1 19.49 -55.14 3.45
CA MET A 1 18.55 -54.67 4.50
C MET A 1 18.24 -53.18 4.38
N ILE A 2 19.25 -52.31 4.25
CA ILE A 2 19.09 -50.83 4.20
C ILE A 2 18.16 -50.33 3.09
N ARG A 3 18.25 -50.87 1.87
CA ARG A 3 17.36 -50.46 0.75
C ARG A 3 15.87 -50.74 1.01
N LYS A 4 15.54 -51.85 1.70
CA LYS A 4 14.14 -52.17 2.05
C LYS A 4 13.59 -51.23 3.10
N MET A 5 14.41 -50.78 4.05
CA MET A 5 13.99 -49.80 5.07
C MET A 5 13.72 -48.42 4.45
N HIS A 6 14.50 -48.02 3.45
CA HIS A 6 14.31 -46.74 2.76
C HIS A 6 13.01 -46.70 1.94
N SER A 7 12.66 -47.80 1.26
CA SER A 7 11.38 -47.90 0.54
C SER A 7 10.17 -47.86 1.49
N ILE A 8 10.26 -48.47 2.67
CA ILE A 8 9.18 -48.44 3.67
C ILE A 8 8.99 -47.01 4.21
N ALA A 9 10.07 -46.29 4.49
CA ALA A 9 10.01 -44.91 4.99
C ALA A 9 9.33 -43.95 3.98
N LEU A 10 9.62 -44.11 2.68
CA LEU A 10 9.00 -43.29 1.62
C LEU A 10 7.50 -43.57 1.47
N VAL A 11 7.08 -44.84 1.62
CA VAL A 11 5.65 -45.20 1.58
C VAL A 11 4.91 -44.63 2.78
N ILE A 12 5.49 -44.69 3.98
CA ILE A 12 4.88 -44.10 5.19
C ILE A 12 4.75 -42.58 5.03
N LEU A 13 5.78 -41.90 4.51
CA LEU A 13 5.74 -40.46 4.28
C LEU A 13 4.63 -40.07 3.28
N ALA A 14 4.48 -40.82 2.19
CA ALA A 14 3.42 -40.59 1.20
C ALA A 14 2.01 -40.77 1.81
N ILE A 15 1.81 -41.78 2.65
CA ILE A 15 0.53 -42.00 3.33
C ILE A 15 0.19 -40.84 4.27
N ILE A 16 1.16 -40.30 5.01
CA ILE A 16 0.95 -39.15 5.91
C ILE A 16 0.56 -37.90 5.12
N ILE A 17 1.20 -37.65 3.98
CA ILE A 17 0.88 -36.49 3.11
C ILE A 17 -0.55 -36.61 2.56
N ILE A 18 -0.95 -37.81 2.09
CA ILE A 18 -2.30 -38.05 1.57
C ILE A 18 -3.36 -37.90 2.67
N ALA A 19 -3.11 -38.44 3.87
CA ALA A 19 -4.02 -38.31 5.00
C ALA A 19 -4.24 -36.84 5.40
N LYS A 20 -3.17 -36.02 5.37
CA LYS A 20 -3.25 -34.58 5.65
C LYS A 20 -4.08 -33.84 4.60
N LEU A 21 -3.85 -34.11 3.31
CA LEU A 21 -4.64 -33.52 2.21
C LEU A 21 -6.13 -33.87 2.31
N ILE A 22 -6.47 -35.12 2.67
CA ILE A 22 -7.87 -35.54 2.86
C ILE A 22 -8.52 -34.82 4.06
N PHE A 23 -7.77 -34.63 5.15
CA PHE A 23 -8.25 -33.92 6.33
C PHE A 23 -8.51 -32.44 6.03
N ASP A 24 -7.59 -31.77 5.35
CA ASP A 24 -7.73 -30.36 4.96
C ASP A 24 -8.91 -30.15 3.99
N LEU A 25 -9.16 -31.08 3.07
CA LEU A 25 -10.33 -31.05 2.19
C LEU A 25 -11.66 -31.25 2.93
N LYS A 26 -11.68 -32.06 4.00
CA LYS A 26 -12.89 -32.29 4.82
C LYS A 26 -13.28 -31.05 5.64
N ILE A 27 -12.29 -30.30 6.14
CA ILE A 27 -12.52 -29.04 6.85
C ILE A 27 -13.13 -27.99 5.91
N TYR A 28 -12.70 -27.95 4.65
CA TYR A 28 -13.28 -27.06 3.65
C TYR A 28 -14.74 -27.41 3.30
N GLY A 29 -15.10 -28.70 3.31
CA GLY A 29 -16.46 -29.15 2.99
C GLY A 29 -17.50 -28.83 4.07
N THR A 30 -17.11 -28.80 5.35
CA THR A 30 -18.05 -28.57 6.46
C THR A 30 -18.34 -27.11 6.78
N MET A 31 -17.55 -26.15 6.29
CA MET A 31 -17.80 -24.72 6.50
C MET A 31 -18.89 -24.11 5.61
N VAL A 32 -19.51 -24.87 4.70
CA VAL A 32 -20.45 -24.34 3.69
C VAL A 32 -21.94 -24.52 4.06
N SER A 33 -22.31 -25.17 5.18
CA SER A 33 -23.73 -25.51 5.46
C SER A 33 -24.43 -24.76 6.61
N GLY A 34 -23.89 -23.65 7.12
CA GLY A 34 -24.50 -22.86 8.19
C GLY A 34 -25.25 -21.62 7.72
N SER A 35 -26.48 -21.76 7.21
CA SER A 35 -27.33 -20.60 6.87
C SER A 35 -28.13 -20.08 8.07
N GLY A 36 -27.49 -19.24 8.90
CA GLY A 36 -28.20 -18.38 9.85
C GLY A 36 -28.70 -17.13 9.14
N LYS A 37 -30.00 -16.81 9.25
CA LYS A 37 -30.57 -15.53 8.81
C LYS A 37 -29.94 -14.41 9.64
N VAL A 38 -29.09 -13.60 9.01
CA VAL A 38 -28.59 -12.33 9.54
C VAL A 38 -29.18 -11.20 8.70
N ASP A 39 -29.72 -10.19 9.37
CA ASP A 39 -30.34 -9.03 8.75
C ASP A 39 -29.34 -8.26 7.88
N LYS A 40 -29.60 -8.25 6.56
CA LYS A 40 -28.79 -7.55 5.55
C LYS A 40 -28.90 -6.04 5.74
N ILE A 41 -27.86 -5.41 6.28
CA ILE A 41 -27.68 -3.96 6.14
C ILE A 41 -27.01 -3.70 4.79
N LEU A 42 -27.84 -3.65 3.74
CA LEU A 42 -27.43 -3.31 2.38
C LEU A 42 -27.00 -1.84 2.31
N CYS A 43 -25.69 -1.59 2.12
CA CYS A 43 -25.22 -0.33 1.53
C CYS A 43 -25.62 -0.28 0.05
N LYS A 44 -26.90 -0.02 -0.26
CA LYS A 44 -27.32 0.28 -1.63
C LYS A 44 -27.01 1.74 -1.96
N HIS A 45 -25.78 2.02 -2.38
CA HIS A 45 -25.53 3.19 -3.22
C HIS A 45 -25.85 2.78 -4.67
N SER A 46 -27.13 2.91 -5.06
CA SER A 46 -27.56 2.69 -6.43
C SER A 46 -27.13 3.88 -7.29
N VAL A 47 -25.90 3.86 -7.81
CA VAL A 47 -25.43 4.84 -8.78
C VAL A 47 -25.78 4.34 -10.19
N ASN A 48 -26.65 5.07 -10.90
CA ASN A 48 -26.98 4.77 -12.30
C ASN A 48 -25.72 4.93 -13.17
N GLU A 49 -25.24 3.85 -13.79
CA GLU A 49 -24.06 3.88 -14.67
C GLU A 49 -24.31 4.68 -15.97
N PRO A 50 -23.51 5.74 -16.27
CA PRO A 50 -23.53 6.39 -17.58
C PRO A 50 -22.61 5.66 -18.58
N LYS A 51 -23.08 5.44 -19.81
CA LYS A 51 -22.41 4.69 -20.90
C LYS A 51 -21.34 5.47 -21.70
N ASN A 52 -20.74 6.53 -21.18
CA ASN A 52 -19.93 7.42 -22.02
C ASN A 52 -18.43 7.42 -21.64
N THR A 53 -17.59 7.11 -22.63
CA THR A 53 -16.12 7.26 -22.62
C THR A 53 -15.77 8.74 -22.87
N TYR A 54 -14.97 9.37 -22.02
CA TYR A 54 -14.60 10.78 -22.17
C TYR A 54 -13.09 10.99 -22.13
N THR A 55 -12.62 11.85 -23.03
CA THR A 55 -11.24 12.36 -23.08
C THR A 55 -11.24 13.74 -22.43
N PHE A 56 -10.39 13.95 -21.43
CA PHE A 56 -10.32 15.20 -20.69
C PHE A 56 -9.34 16.17 -21.37
N GLN A 57 -9.75 17.42 -21.55
CA GLN A 57 -8.87 18.54 -21.89
C GLN A 57 -8.88 19.50 -20.69
N GLN A 58 -7.69 19.77 -20.17
CA GLN A 58 -7.51 20.50 -18.93
C GLN A 58 -7.36 22.00 -19.24
N ASN A 59 -8.36 22.81 -18.88
CA ASN A 59 -8.34 24.26 -19.05
C ASN A 59 -7.57 24.90 -17.88
N HIS A 60 -6.40 25.46 -18.15
CA HIS A 60 -5.50 25.99 -17.11
C HIS A 60 -5.32 27.50 -17.13
N SER A 61 -5.15 28.06 -15.93
CA SER A 61 -4.67 29.43 -15.71
C SER A 61 -3.33 29.67 -16.41
N GLN A 62 -3.16 30.87 -16.96
CA GLN A 62 -1.98 31.32 -17.72
C GLN A 62 -0.77 31.68 -16.83
N ASP A 63 -0.93 31.75 -15.49
CA ASP A 63 0.18 31.96 -14.56
C ASP A 63 0.68 30.62 -13.97
N PRO A 64 1.88 30.15 -14.36
CA PRO A 64 2.44 28.88 -13.89
C PRO A 64 2.77 28.86 -12.39
N LYS A 65 3.01 30.02 -11.76
CA LYS A 65 3.45 30.09 -10.35
C LYS A 65 2.30 30.08 -9.34
N LEU A 66 1.09 30.42 -9.78
CA LEU A 66 -0.13 30.42 -8.96
C LEU A 66 -0.98 29.16 -9.15
N ARG A 67 -0.49 28.20 -9.92
CA ARG A 67 -1.26 27.01 -10.27
C ARG A 67 -1.16 25.99 -9.15
N ARG A 68 -2.28 25.76 -8.47
CA ARG A 68 -2.51 24.60 -7.61
C ARG A 68 -2.01 23.34 -8.32
N LYS A 69 -1.08 22.61 -7.69
CA LYS A 69 -0.55 21.39 -8.28
C LYS A 69 -1.58 20.28 -8.24
N PHE A 70 -1.46 19.32 -9.14
CA PHE A 70 -2.37 18.17 -9.17
C PHE A 70 -2.15 17.27 -7.96
N LEU A 71 -0.89 17.00 -7.60
CA LEU A 71 -0.56 16.02 -6.56
C LEU A 71 0.52 16.56 -5.63
N THR A 72 0.32 16.41 -4.32
CA THR A 72 1.41 16.38 -3.34
C THR A 72 1.68 14.92 -3.00
N LEU A 73 2.78 14.38 -3.51
CA LEU A 73 3.25 13.03 -3.21
C LEU A 73 4.29 13.14 -2.10
N PHE A 74 4.07 12.39 -1.03
CA PHE A 74 5.00 12.33 0.07
C PHE A 74 5.29 10.90 0.52
N THR A 75 6.54 10.69 0.90
CA THR A 75 7.06 9.41 1.37
C THR A 75 8.01 9.63 2.53
N THR A 76 8.55 8.54 3.07
CA THR A 76 9.52 8.60 4.16
C THR A 76 10.83 7.99 3.75
N PHE A 77 11.88 8.63 4.22
CA PHE A 77 13.24 8.18 3.99
C PHE A 77 13.92 7.93 5.33
N ALA A 78 14.42 6.71 5.48
CA ALA A 78 15.06 6.22 6.70
C ALA A 78 16.42 5.62 6.36
N ASP A 79 17.29 5.54 7.37
CA ASP A 79 18.63 4.99 7.27
C ASP A 79 18.65 3.66 6.49
N ALA A 80 19.45 3.64 5.43
CA ALA A 80 19.50 2.52 4.51
C ALA A 80 20.77 1.71 4.73
N GLU A 81 20.57 0.50 5.25
CA GLU A 81 21.48 -0.60 4.96
C GLU A 81 21.67 -0.76 3.44
N PRO A 82 22.80 -1.31 2.96
CA PRO A 82 23.17 -1.30 1.55
C PRO A 82 22.07 -1.77 0.57
N ILE A 83 21.26 -2.75 0.96
CA ILE A 83 20.16 -3.22 0.09
C ILE A 83 18.99 -2.24 -0.01
N ARG A 84 18.71 -1.48 1.05
CA ARG A 84 17.69 -0.41 1.05
C ARG A 84 18.16 0.78 0.21
N TYR A 85 19.47 0.94 0.04
CA TYR A 85 20.04 2.01 -0.74
C TYR A 85 19.58 1.94 -2.22
N THR A 86 19.60 0.74 -2.81
CA THR A 86 19.13 0.52 -4.18
C THR A 86 17.62 0.74 -4.31
N VAL A 87 16.84 0.20 -3.38
CA VAL A 87 15.38 0.36 -3.37
C VAL A 87 14.96 1.83 -3.31
N GLN A 88 15.56 2.58 -2.39
CA GLN A 88 15.29 4.00 -2.23
C GLN A 88 15.75 4.82 -3.43
N ASN A 89 16.90 4.48 -4.04
CA ASN A 89 17.33 5.12 -5.29
C ASN A 89 16.30 4.94 -6.39
N ASN A 90 15.84 3.71 -6.62
CA ASN A 90 14.82 3.44 -7.64
C ASN A 90 13.55 4.27 -7.39
N THR A 91 13.10 4.36 -6.13
CA THR A 91 11.92 5.16 -5.76
C THR A 91 12.15 6.67 -5.98
N ILE A 92 13.30 7.21 -5.54
CA ILE A 92 13.65 8.62 -5.73
C ILE A 92 13.74 8.94 -7.22
N CYS A 93 14.43 8.13 -8.00
CA CYS A 93 14.58 8.33 -9.44
C CYS A 93 13.23 8.22 -10.17
N ASN A 94 12.38 7.26 -9.79
CA ASN A 94 11.04 7.12 -10.37
C ASN A 94 10.20 8.38 -10.15
N TYR A 95 10.16 8.92 -8.93
CA TYR A 95 9.30 10.08 -8.66
C TYR A 95 9.85 11.37 -9.25
N LEU A 96 11.18 11.47 -9.43
CA LEU A 96 11.82 12.57 -10.16
C LEU A 96 11.41 12.62 -11.64
N ASN A 97 10.87 11.54 -12.23
CA ASN A 97 10.35 11.57 -13.60
C ASN A 97 8.94 12.12 -13.72
N PHE A 98 8.23 12.35 -12.61
CA PHE A 98 6.88 12.89 -12.70
C PHE A 98 6.96 14.35 -13.20
N PRO A 99 5.90 14.96 -13.75
CA PRO A 99 5.95 16.36 -14.18
C PRO A 99 6.09 17.31 -13.00
N GLU A 100 7.10 18.18 -13.01
CA GLU A 100 7.39 19.10 -11.90
C GLU A 100 6.27 20.13 -11.70
N ASP A 101 5.62 20.56 -12.77
CA ASP A 101 4.49 21.49 -12.76
C ASP A 101 3.20 20.86 -12.18
N LEU A 102 3.12 19.53 -12.14
CA LEU A 102 1.95 18.82 -11.62
C LEU A 102 2.15 18.22 -10.22
N VAL A 103 3.39 17.98 -9.79
CA VAL A 103 3.66 17.22 -8.56
C VAL A 103 4.59 17.97 -7.59
N HIS A 104 4.17 18.10 -6.33
CA HIS A 104 5.08 18.35 -5.21
C HIS A 104 5.63 17.02 -4.71
N LEU A 105 6.96 16.93 -4.56
CA LEU A 105 7.63 15.78 -3.99
C LEU A 105 8.13 16.14 -2.59
N VAL A 106 7.71 15.36 -1.58
CA VAL A 106 8.08 15.60 -0.19
C VAL A 106 8.66 14.32 0.42
N ALA A 107 9.83 14.43 1.03
CA ALA A 107 10.44 13.33 1.76
C ALA A 107 10.53 13.70 3.24
N PHE A 108 9.81 12.94 4.08
CA PHE A 108 9.97 13.04 5.52
C PHE A 108 11.18 12.22 5.96
N VAL A 109 12.12 12.90 6.60
CA VAL A 109 13.34 12.29 7.13
C VAL A 109 13.31 12.31 8.65
N GLN A 110 13.88 11.28 9.27
CA GLN A 110 13.85 11.14 10.73
C GLN A 110 14.79 12.13 11.44
N LYS A 111 15.94 12.44 10.82
CA LYS A 111 17.01 13.25 11.39
C LYS A 111 17.61 14.13 10.31
N ALA A 112 18.14 15.29 10.69
CA ALA A 112 18.83 16.20 9.77
C ALA A 112 19.98 15.50 9.01
N VAL A 113 20.69 14.57 9.65
CA VAL A 113 21.76 13.78 9.01
C VAL A 113 21.27 13.02 7.76
N TYR A 114 20.02 12.55 7.77
CA TYR A 114 19.44 11.82 6.63
C TYR A 114 19.09 12.73 5.46
N GLN A 115 19.02 14.05 5.64
CA GLN A 115 18.92 14.97 4.51
C GLN A 115 20.18 14.94 3.65
N TYR A 116 21.37 14.75 4.26
CA TYR A 116 22.61 14.65 3.51
C TYR A 116 22.67 13.37 2.70
N GLN A 117 22.34 12.23 3.31
CA GLN A 117 22.25 10.95 2.60
C GLN A 117 21.23 11.03 1.46
N PHE A 118 20.03 11.59 1.71
CA PHE A 118 19.03 11.78 0.66
C PHE A 118 19.56 12.59 -0.53
N LYS A 119 20.33 13.65 -0.28
CA LYS A 119 20.98 14.43 -1.34
C LYS A 119 21.98 13.61 -2.14
N GLU A 120 22.72 12.68 -1.51
CA GLU A 120 23.60 11.75 -2.23
C GLU A 120 22.80 10.82 -3.16
N HIS A 121 21.65 10.33 -2.71
CA HIS A 121 20.74 9.53 -3.55
C HIS A 121 20.23 10.33 -4.76
N ILE A 122 19.83 11.59 -4.58
CA ILE A 122 19.42 12.45 -5.70
C ILE A 122 20.56 12.59 -6.72
N ASN A 123 21.80 12.78 -6.27
CA ASN A 123 22.95 12.93 -7.18
C ASN A 123 23.17 11.69 -8.05
N ILE A 124 22.84 10.48 -7.55
CA ILE A 124 22.91 9.24 -8.33
C ILE A 124 21.87 9.23 -9.45
N CYS A 125 20.64 9.68 -9.17
CA CYS A 125 19.61 9.87 -10.21
C CYS A 125 20.00 11.00 -11.19
N GLY A 126 20.70 12.03 -10.71
CA GLY A 126 21.14 13.22 -11.44
C GLY A 126 22.34 13.03 -12.38
N GLY A 127 22.88 11.82 -12.53
CA GLY A 127 23.89 11.49 -13.56
C GLY A 127 23.43 11.77 -15.00
N HIS A 128 22.15 12.07 -15.18
CA HIS A 128 21.53 12.67 -16.37
C HIS A 128 21.28 14.18 -16.17
N SER A 129 22.35 14.94 -15.89
CA SER A 129 22.58 16.41 -15.95
C SER A 129 21.48 17.49 -15.73
N ASN A 130 20.20 17.19 -15.45
CA ASN A 130 19.13 18.21 -15.41
C ASN A 130 18.18 18.14 -14.21
N PHE A 131 18.38 17.25 -13.23
CA PHE A 131 17.51 17.21 -12.05
C PHE A 131 17.98 18.17 -10.97
N ASP A 132 17.19 19.22 -10.71
CA ASP A 132 17.43 20.14 -9.60
C ASP A 132 17.14 19.44 -8.27
N ILE A 133 18.16 19.32 -7.42
CA ILE A 133 18.07 18.83 -6.03
C ILE A 133 16.96 19.56 -5.25
N LYS A 134 16.61 20.78 -5.67
CA LYS A 134 15.52 21.58 -5.08
C LYS A 134 14.12 21.03 -5.31
N ARG A 135 13.94 20.04 -6.19
CA ARG A 135 12.60 19.49 -6.47
C ARG A 135 12.00 18.74 -5.28
N TRP A 136 12.83 18.16 -4.43
CA TRP A 136 12.38 17.48 -3.20
C TRP A 136 12.31 18.44 -2.02
N HIS A 137 11.13 18.51 -1.40
CA HIS A 137 10.96 19.18 -0.12
C HIS A 137 11.32 18.20 1.01
N LEU A 138 12.48 18.41 1.64
CA LEU A 138 12.93 17.57 2.76
C LEU A 138 12.39 18.11 4.08
N VAL A 139 11.63 17.29 4.79
CA VAL A 139 11.00 17.66 6.05
C VAL A 139 11.56 16.81 7.17
N VAL A 140 12.25 17.44 8.12
CA VAL A 140 12.59 16.76 9.38
C VAL A 140 11.33 16.72 10.23
N LEU A 141 10.90 15.53 10.61
CA LEU A 141 9.65 15.39 11.35
C LEU A 141 9.77 16.02 12.75
N PRO A 142 8.83 16.90 13.13
CA PRO A 142 8.82 17.50 14.46
C PRO A 142 8.27 16.56 15.54
N LYS A 143 7.46 15.56 15.13
CA LYS A 143 6.88 14.53 15.99
C LYS A 143 7.13 13.15 15.37
N SER A 144 7.95 12.36 16.03
CA SER A 144 8.04 10.91 15.83
C SER A 144 7.44 10.23 17.05
N SER A 145 7.10 8.94 16.95
CA SER A 145 6.93 8.19 18.19
C SER A 145 8.26 8.21 18.93
N THR A 146 8.25 8.70 20.18
CA THR A 146 9.44 8.77 21.04
C THR A 146 10.11 7.41 21.25
N TYR A 147 9.39 6.33 20.94
CA TYR A 147 9.83 4.95 21.11
C TYR A 147 10.38 4.29 19.82
N LEU A 148 10.03 4.75 18.61
CA LEU A 148 10.34 4.01 17.37
C LEU A 148 11.03 4.83 16.27
N ASP A 149 11.30 6.13 16.48
CA ASP A 149 11.96 7.01 15.52
C ASP A 149 11.28 7.03 14.13
N ARG A 150 9.95 6.82 14.07
CA ARG A 150 9.17 6.80 12.83
C ARG A 150 8.00 7.80 12.89
N PRO A 151 7.63 8.41 11.75
CA PRO A 151 6.49 9.31 11.70
C PRO A 151 5.17 8.59 11.94
N PHE A 152 4.21 9.38 12.43
CA PHE A 152 2.81 9.01 12.36
C PHE A 152 2.23 9.37 11.00
N LEU A 153 1.45 8.45 10.41
CA LEU A 153 0.85 8.65 9.10
C LEU A 153 0.00 9.92 9.03
N LYS A 154 -0.85 10.12 10.05
CA LYS A 154 -1.76 11.27 10.12
C LYS A 154 -1.03 12.61 10.13
N ASP A 155 0.10 12.69 10.83
CA ASP A 155 0.84 13.94 10.98
C ASP A 155 1.50 14.33 9.65
N MET A 156 1.89 13.35 8.84
CA MET A 156 2.39 13.60 7.48
C MET A 156 1.30 14.12 6.55
N PHE A 157 0.08 13.55 6.59
CA PHE A 157 -1.06 14.08 5.83
C PHE A 157 -1.42 15.50 6.27
N ILE A 158 -1.55 15.74 7.58
CA ILE A 158 -1.88 17.05 8.15
C ILE A 158 -0.81 18.09 7.75
N TYR A 159 0.48 17.72 7.84
CA TYR A 159 1.57 18.58 7.38
C TYR A 159 1.43 18.89 5.89
N ALA A 160 1.31 17.86 5.04
CA ALA A 160 1.25 18.04 3.60
C ALA A 160 0.06 18.92 3.17
N MET A 161 -1.12 18.70 3.76
CA MET A 161 -2.34 19.48 3.50
C MET A 161 -2.27 20.93 4.00
N ARG A 162 -1.42 21.21 4.98
CA ARG A 162 -1.18 22.55 5.49
C ARG A 162 -0.17 23.32 4.65
N GLU A 163 0.93 22.69 4.29
CA GLU A 163 2.07 23.35 3.65
C GLU A 163 1.97 23.46 2.12
N PHE A 164 1.26 22.54 1.47
CA PHE A 164 1.17 22.48 0.02
C PHE A 164 -0.27 22.68 -0.43
N ASP A 165 -0.46 23.40 -1.54
CA ASP A 165 -1.76 23.52 -2.20
C ASP A 165 -1.83 22.56 -3.39
N SER A 166 -2.51 21.43 -3.19
CA SER A 166 -2.74 20.43 -4.23
C SER A 166 -4.19 19.94 -4.28
N GLU A 167 -4.57 19.42 -5.45
CA GLU A 167 -5.84 18.70 -5.64
C GLU A 167 -5.88 17.44 -4.79
N LEU A 168 -4.83 16.61 -4.90
CA LEU A 168 -4.68 15.35 -4.20
C LEU A 168 -3.43 15.32 -3.32
N TYR A 169 -3.50 14.55 -2.24
CA TYR A 169 -2.43 14.28 -1.30
C TYR A 169 -2.24 12.77 -1.20
N MET A 170 -1.03 12.31 -1.46
CA MET A 170 -0.69 10.89 -1.52
C MET A 170 0.46 10.56 -0.59
N TYR A 171 0.18 9.71 0.40
CA TYR A 171 1.23 8.99 1.09
C TYR A 171 1.59 7.72 0.29
N THR A 172 2.88 7.40 0.25
CA THR A 172 3.36 6.08 -0.20
C THR A 172 4.62 5.64 0.55
N ASN A 173 4.81 4.34 0.77
CA ASN A 173 6.07 3.82 1.31
C ASN A 173 7.25 4.08 0.36
N GLY A 174 8.46 4.18 0.93
CA GLY A 174 9.69 4.53 0.21
C GLY A 174 10.31 3.42 -0.64
N ASP A 175 9.57 2.34 -0.87
CA ASP A 175 9.94 1.15 -1.64
C ASP A 175 8.93 0.84 -2.77
N ILE A 176 8.04 1.78 -3.08
CA ILE A 176 7.02 1.66 -4.11
C ILE A 176 7.41 2.39 -5.39
N LEU A 177 7.13 1.79 -6.54
CA LEU A 177 7.31 2.37 -7.87
C LEU A 177 5.96 2.49 -8.59
N TYR A 178 5.81 3.60 -9.33
CA TYR A 178 4.60 3.88 -10.10
C TYR A 178 4.90 4.17 -11.56
N PRO A 179 4.07 3.65 -12.48
CA PRO A 179 3.98 4.16 -13.83
C PRO A 179 3.12 5.43 -13.86
N TRP A 180 3.75 6.60 -14.04
CA TRP A 180 3.11 7.91 -13.89
C TRP A 180 1.88 8.08 -14.76
N GLY A 181 1.96 7.76 -16.06
CA GLY A 181 0.83 7.89 -16.98
C GLY A 181 -0.38 7.06 -16.56
N HIS A 182 -0.18 5.87 -15.99
CA HIS A 182 -1.26 5.04 -15.43
C HIS A 182 -1.82 5.60 -14.12
N LEU A 183 -0.94 6.09 -13.24
CA LEU A 183 -1.32 6.70 -11.96
C LEU A 183 -2.17 7.96 -12.20
N GLN A 184 -1.67 8.88 -13.04
CA GLN A 184 -2.32 10.13 -13.40
C GLN A 184 -3.72 9.89 -13.99
N ARG A 185 -3.85 9.00 -14.98
CA ARG A 185 -5.15 8.68 -15.59
C ARG A 185 -6.14 8.10 -14.59
N SER A 186 -5.65 7.30 -13.63
CA SER A 186 -6.51 6.72 -12.60
C SER A 186 -7.01 7.78 -11.63
N PHE A 187 -6.14 8.69 -11.19
CA PHE A 187 -6.53 9.81 -10.35
C PHE A 187 -7.51 10.74 -11.07
N GLN A 188 -7.25 11.10 -12.33
CA GLN A 188 -8.16 11.94 -13.12
C GLN A 188 -9.54 11.31 -13.30
N ALA A 189 -9.60 9.99 -13.55
CA ALA A 189 -10.88 9.29 -13.66
C ALA A 189 -11.65 9.33 -12.33
N VAL A 190 -10.96 9.11 -11.20
CA VAL A 190 -11.60 9.18 -9.87
C VAL A 190 -12.05 10.60 -9.55
N THR A 191 -11.21 11.62 -9.75
CA THR A 191 -11.59 13.02 -9.45
C THR A 191 -12.76 13.48 -10.31
N THR A 192 -12.76 13.13 -11.60
CA THR A 192 -13.91 13.39 -12.50
C THR A 192 -15.17 12.67 -12.02
N PHE A 193 -15.06 11.43 -11.55
CA PHE A 193 -16.20 10.65 -11.07
C PHE A 193 -16.79 11.24 -9.79
N VAL A 194 -15.95 11.56 -8.80
CA VAL A 194 -16.41 12.12 -7.53
C VAL A 194 -17.03 13.50 -7.71
N GLU A 195 -16.49 14.34 -8.60
CA GLU A 195 -17.09 15.64 -8.94
C GLU A 195 -18.48 15.48 -9.55
N ARG A 196 -18.64 14.56 -10.51
CA ARG A 196 -19.92 14.33 -11.20
C ARG A 196 -21.00 13.74 -10.30
N HIS A 197 -20.60 13.00 -9.27
CA HIS A 197 -21.52 12.36 -8.32
C HIS A 197 -21.59 13.12 -6.99
N GLU A 198 -21.00 14.32 -6.92
CA GLU A 198 -21.00 15.18 -5.74
C GLU A 198 -20.48 14.44 -4.48
N LEU A 199 -19.50 13.54 -4.67
CA LEU A 199 -18.85 12.80 -3.60
C LEU A 199 -17.73 13.64 -3.00
N HIS A 200 -18.01 14.30 -1.88
CA HIS A 200 -17.04 15.16 -1.19
C HIS A 200 -16.04 14.38 -0.33
N GLU A 201 -16.43 13.18 0.13
CA GLU A 201 -15.60 12.27 0.91
C GLU A 201 -15.25 11.04 0.07
N TYR A 202 -13.99 10.62 0.13
CA TYR A 202 -13.47 9.42 -0.53
C TYR A 202 -12.01 9.18 -0.13
N ILE A 203 -11.57 7.95 -0.30
CA ILE A 203 -10.17 7.55 -0.24
C ILE A 203 -9.83 6.65 -1.43
N ILE A 204 -8.63 6.80 -1.97
CA ILE A 204 -8.12 5.97 -3.06
C ILE A 204 -6.94 5.17 -2.53
N SER A 205 -6.89 3.88 -2.87
CA SER A 205 -5.75 3.00 -2.60
C SER A 205 -5.76 1.83 -3.59
N GLY A 206 -4.89 0.85 -3.42
CA GLY A 206 -4.85 -0.35 -4.25
C GLY A 206 -3.77 -1.32 -3.79
N LEU A 207 -3.82 -2.51 -4.37
CA LEU A 207 -2.85 -3.56 -4.11
C LEU A 207 -1.56 -3.30 -4.87
N ARG A 208 -0.46 -3.68 -4.24
CA ARG A 208 0.87 -3.72 -4.83
C ARG A 208 1.18 -5.10 -5.40
N ARG A 209 2.22 -5.15 -6.22
CA ARG A 209 2.81 -6.39 -6.72
C ARG A 209 4.22 -6.51 -6.19
N ASP A 210 4.44 -7.55 -5.39
CA ASP A 210 5.71 -7.77 -4.71
C ASP A 210 6.72 -8.35 -5.69
N VAL A 211 7.86 -7.67 -5.83
CA VAL A 211 8.99 -8.12 -6.63
C VAL A 211 10.17 -8.28 -5.68
N THR A 212 10.77 -9.46 -5.65
CA THR A 212 11.90 -9.73 -4.76
C THR A 212 13.18 -9.13 -5.34
N PHE A 213 13.76 -8.15 -4.65
CA PHE A 213 15.03 -7.53 -5.01
C PHE A 213 16.17 -8.20 -4.23
N TYR A 214 16.84 -9.21 -4.83
CA TYR A 214 18.06 -9.81 -4.28
C TYR A 214 19.13 -10.00 -5.34
N SER A 215 20.41 -9.79 -4.99
CA SER A 215 21.53 -9.82 -5.96
C SER A 215 21.97 -11.22 -6.39
N GLY A 216 21.30 -12.28 -5.93
CA GLY A 216 21.68 -13.68 -6.20
C GLY A 216 20.70 -14.49 -7.05
N SER A 217 19.54 -13.94 -7.43
CA SER A 217 18.47 -14.71 -8.09
C SER A 217 18.60 -14.79 -9.62
N GLY A 218 19.69 -14.32 -10.22
CA GLY A 218 19.85 -14.26 -11.69
C GLY A 218 18.93 -13.23 -12.38
N LEU A 219 17.89 -12.76 -11.69
CA LEU A 219 17.32 -11.43 -11.89
C LEU A 219 18.36 -10.44 -11.39
N ASN A 220 19.34 -10.14 -12.24
CA ASN A 220 20.13 -8.94 -12.09
C ASN A 220 19.13 -7.81 -11.90
N VAL A 221 19.05 -7.29 -10.67
CA VAL A 221 18.56 -5.95 -10.43
C VAL A 221 19.52 -5.08 -11.21
N LYS A 222 19.24 -4.88 -12.50
CA LYS A 222 19.62 -3.66 -13.15
C LYS A 222 19.10 -2.60 -12.19
N LYS A 223 19.98 -1.76 -11.66
CA LYS A 223 19.56 -0.46 -11.17
C LYS A 223 18.51 0.00 -12.19
N LEU A 224 17.29 0.25 -11.73
CA LEU A 224 16.26 0.86 -12.57
C LEU A 224 16.75 2.30 -12.74
N HIS A 225 17.78 2.47 -13.55
CA HIS A 225 18.67 3.63 -13.56
C HIS A 225 17.92 4.91 -13.93
N THR A 226 16.72 4.75 -14.48
CA THR A 226 16.02 5.80 -15.18
C THR A 226 14.61 6.01 -14.67
N GLY A 227 14.13 5.24 -13.67
CA GLY A 227 12.73 5.34 -13.23
C GLY A 227 11.71 5.23 -14.37
N ASP A 228 12.08 4.46 -15.41
CA ASP A 228 11.37 4.34 -16.69
C ASP A 228 9.98 3.71 -16.48
N GLU A 229 8.96 4.41 -16.97
CA GLU A 229 7.58 3.96 -16.88
C GLU A 229 7.36 2.62 -17.60
N GLU A 230 7.98 2.39 -18.77
CA GLU A 230 7.82 1.14 -19.51
C GLU A 230 8.41 -0.05 -18.74
N GLU A 231 9.57 0.13 -18.12
CA GLU A 231 10.20 -0.89 -17.30
C GLU A 231 9.34 -1.22 -16.07
N ILE A 232 8.81 -0.20 -15.39
CA ILE A 232 7.89 -0.39 -14.25
C ILE A 232 6.61 -1.10 -14.68
N LEU A 233 6.06 -0.77 -15.85
CA LEU A 233 4.89 -1.45 -16.41
C LEU A 233 5.18 -2.91 -16.73
N ASN A 234 6.32 -3.21 -17.35
CA ASN A 234 6.70 -4.58 -17.69
C ASN A 234 6.89 -5.43 -16.44
N ILE A 235 7.54 -4.88 -15.41
CA ILE A 235 7.65 -5.53 -14.11
C ILE A 235 6.25 -5.70 -13.51
N GLY A 236 5.48 -4.62 -13.36
CA GLY A 236 4.16 -4.66 -12.74
C GLY A 236 3.19 -5.61 -13.44
N ASN A 237 3.18 -5.70 -14.76
CA ASN A 237 2.27 -6.61 -15.46
C ASN A 237 2.73 -8.08 -15.41
N GLY A 238 3.98 -8.35 -15.05
CA GLY A 238 4.54 -9.70 -14.94
C GLY A 238 4.18 -10.43 -13.64
N PHE A 239 3.58 -9.75 -12.66
CA PHE A 239 3.27 -10.31 -11.34
C PHE A 239 1.81 -10.06 -10.95
N GLU A 240 1.22 -11.04 -10.28
CA GLU A 240 -0.09 -10.89 -9.63
C GLU A 240 0.07 -10.36 -8.20
N PRO A 241 -0.90 -9.60 -7.65
CA PRO A 241 -0.89 -9.22 -6.24
C PRO A 241 -0.95 -10.46 -5.33
N ILE A 242 0.12 -10.70 -4.56
CA ILE A 242 0.23 -11.87 -3.68
C ILE A 242 -0.43 -11.61 -2.32
N LEU A 243 -0.27 -10.40 -1.78
CA LEU A 243 -0.79 -10.01 -0.46
C LEU A 243 -2.01 -9.10 -0.61
N LEU A 244 -3.20 -9.71 -0.72
CA LEU A 244 -4.48 -9.01 -0.95
C LEU A 244 -4.92 -8.05 0.18
N TYR A 245 -4.14 -7.96 1.25
CA TYR A 245 -4.42 -7.11 2.41
C TYR A 245 -3.36 -6.02 2.61
N ALA A 246 -2.22 -6.09 1.92
CA ALA A 246 -1.12 -5.17 2.16
C ALA A 246 -1.27 -3.93 1.26
N LEU A 247 -1.41 -2.76 1.87
CA LEU A 247 -1.54 -1.48 1.16
C LEU A 247 -0.45 -0.52 1.62
N ASP A 248 0.25 0.11 0.68
CA ASP A 248 1.34 1.04 1.01
C ASP A 248 1.08 2.47 0.63
N TYR A 249 -0.07 2.75 0.04
CA TYR A 249 -0.36 4.08 -0.45
C TYR A 249 -1.83 4.43 -0.30
N PHE A 250 -2.07 5.70 0.01
CA PHE A 250 -3.38 6.25 0.29
C PHE A 250 -3.43 7.63 -0.30
N ILE A 251 -4.53 7.94 -1.00
CA ILE A 251 -4.74 9.23 -1.63
C ILE A 251 -6.09 9.78 -1.20
N THR A 252 -6.08 11.07 -0.85
CA THR A 252 -7.25 11.83 -0.43
C THR A 252 -7.13 13.25 -0.98
N ASN A 253 -8.22 14.00 -1.02
CA ASN A 253 -8.11 15.46 -1.11
C ASN A 253 -8.08 16.06 0.30
N LYS A 254 -7.96 17.38 0.41
CA LYS A 254 -7.82 18.10 1.70
C LYS A 254 -9.00 17.87 2.67
N THR A 255 -10.18 17.56 2.16
CA THR A 255 -11.42 17.42 2.95
C THR A 255 -12.02 16.02 2.90
N SER A 256 -11.50 15.11 2.07
CA SER A 256 -12.19 13.86 1.75
C SER A 256 -12.04 12.76 2.80
N PHE A 257 -11.14 12.93 3.76
CA PHE A 257 -10.87 11.95 4.81
C PHE A 257 -10.50 12.62 6.14
N PRO A 258 -11.05 12.17 7.28
CA PRO A 258 -10.88 12.84 8.56
C PRO A 258 -9.54 12.50 9.23
N TRP A 259 -8.42 12.95 8.65
CA TRP A 259 -7.07 12.62 9.13
C TRP A 259 -6.80 12.97 10.61
N HIS A 260 -7.51 13.96 11.16
CA HIS A 260 -7.40 14.37 12.55
C HIS A 260 -7.95 13.33 13.55
N THR A 261 -8.86 12.44 13.12
CA THR A 261 -9.45 11.40 13.98
C THR A 261 -8.64 10.10 13.97
N ILE A 262 -7.64 10.00 13.10
CA ILE A 262 -6.88 8.76 12.92
C ILE A 262 -5.99 8.54 14.15
N PRO A 263 -5.90 7.31 14.68
CA PRO A 263 -4.90 6.96 15.69
C PRO A 263 -3.49 7.31 15.22
N ALA A 264 -2.57 7.47 16.17
CA ALA A 264 -1.18 7.78 15.86
C ALA A 264 -0.44 6.55 15.32
N PHE A 265 -0.89 6.00 14.20
CA PHE A 265 -0.28 4.83 13.56
C PHE A 265 1.11 5.16 13.02
N VAL A 266 2.07 4.30 13.35
CA VAL A 266 3.43 4.36 12.85
C VAL A 266 3.47 3.71 11.47
N ILE A 267 4.07 4.39 10.51
CA ILE A 267 4.23 3.85 9.15
C ILE A 267 5.31 2.76 9.05
N GLY A 268 5.27 2.00 7.94
CA GLY A 268 6.17 0.86 7.74
C GLY A 268 5.97 -0.25 8.78
N SER A 269 4.75 -0.35 9.29
CA SER A 269 4.30 -1.30 10.30
C SER A 269 2.92 -1.83 9.92
N VAL A 270 2.47 -2.92 10.54
CA VAL A 270 1.21 -3.59 10.16
C VAL A 270 -0.04 -2.82 10.62
N ARG A 271 -1.20 -3.22 10.08
CA ARG A 271 -2.58 -2.90 10.50
C ARG A 271 -3.10 -1.49 10.23
N PHE A 272 -2.25 -0.47 10.12
CA PHE A 272 -2.74 0.89 9.87
C PHE A 272 -3.48 0.97 8.52
N ASP A 273 -2.98 0.26 7.52
CA ASP A 273 -3.54 0.17 6.17
C ASP A 273 -4.95 -0.42 6.16
N ASN A 274 -5.08 -1.60 6.80
CA ASN A 274 -6.38 -2.26 6.89
C ASN A 274 -7.37 -1.50 7.76
N TRP A 275 -6.87 -0.81 8.79
CA TRP A 275 -7.68 0.07 9.62
C TRP A 275 -8.28 1.22 8.81
N LEU A 276 -7.50 1.86 7.93
CA LEU A 276 -7.99 2.98 7.12
C LEU A 276 -9.15 2.56 6.21
N VAL A 277 -9.04 1.41 5.54
CA VAL A 277 -10.11 0.88 4.69
C VAL A 277 -11.36 0.54 5.49
N MET A 278 -11.20 -0.12 6.64
CA MET A 278 -12.32 -0.43 7.53
C MET A 278 -12.97 0.83 8.09
N TYR A 279 -12.17 1.83 8.47
CA TYR A 279 -12.66 3.09 9.02
C TYR A 279 -13.44 3.89 7.98
N ALA A 280 -12.95 3.95 6.74
CA ALA A 280 -13.68 4.53 5.61
C ALA A 280 -15.06 3.86 5.46
N ASN A 281 -15.11 2.54 5.44
CA ASN A 281 -16.35 1.78 5.33
C ASN A 281 -17.32 2.02 6.49
N LYS A 282 -16.81 2.13 7.72
CA LYS A 282 -17.62 2.44 8.91
C LYS A 282 -18.26 3.82 8.78
N LEU A 283 -17.53 4.78 8.23
CA LEU A 283 -18.00 6.14 7.98
C LEU A 283 -18.79 6.29 6.67
N LYS A 284 -18.97 5.20 5.90
CA LYS A 284 -19.58 5.23 4.55
C LYS A 284 -18.84 6.15 3.57
N ILE A 285 -17.53 6.34 3.78
CA ILE A 285 -16.64 7.04 2.86
C ILE A 285 -16.27 6.08 1.73
N PRO A 286 -16.59 6.42 0.46
CA PRO A 286 -16.22 5.62 -0.70
C PRO A 286 -14.73 5.28 -0.78
N VAL A 287 -14.44 4.00 -1.02
CA VAL A 287 -13.09 3.48 -1.24
C VAL A 287 -12.91 3.12 -2.72
N PHE A 288 -11.98 3.81 -3.39
CA PHE A 288 -11.61 3.55 -4.78
C PHE A 288 -10.37 2.66 -4.85
N ASP A 289 -10.54 1.46 -5.42
CA ASP A 289 -9.47 0.50 -5.67
C ASP A 289 -8.86 0.71 -7.07
N ILE A 290 -7.61 1.15 -7.13
CA ILE A 290 -6.89 1.40 -8.40
C ILE A 290 -6.00 0.25 -8.89
N THR A 291 -6.07 -0.92 -8.25
CA THR A 291 -5.20 -2.07 -8.53
C THR A 291 -5.16 -2.46 -10.02
N GLN A 292 -6.30 -2.37 -10.71
CA GLN A 292 -6.46 -2.87 -12.08
C GLN A 292 -6.17 -1.81 -13.16
N SER A 293 -6.02 -0.53 -12.80
CA SER A 293 -5.60 0.51 -13.75
C SER A 293 -4.17 0.98 -13.54
N THR A 294 -3.62 0.82 -12.33
CA THR A 294 -2.27 1.21 -11.98
C THR A 294 -1.49 0.01 -11.44
N PRO A 295 -0.58 -0.59 -12.24
CA PRO A 295 0.22 -1.70 -11.77
C PRO A 295 1.36 -1.20 -10.87
N VAL A 296 1.08 -1.10 -9.57
CA VAL A 296 2.03 -0.66 -8.56
C VAL A 296 3.02 -1.76 -8.22
N VAL A 297 4.32 -1.43 -8.24
CA VAL A 297 5.40 -2.38 -7.94
C VAL A 297 5.94 -2.08 -6.55
N HIS A 298 6.02 -3.10 -5.70
CA HIS A 298 6.68 -3.03 -4.40
C HIS A 298 8.00 -3.78 -4.45
N GLN A 299 9.05 -3.08 -4.05
CA GLN A 299 10.42 -3.59 -4.07
C GLN A 299 10.70 -4.38 -2.78
N ALA A 300 10.16 -5.60 -2.72
CA ALA A 300 10.27 -6.47 -1.56
C ALA A 300 11.74 -6.86 -1.31
N GLY A 301 12.28 -6.41 -0.17
CA GLY A 301 13.58 -6.88 0.33
C GLY A 301 13.48 -8.24 1.02
N ILE A 302 14.63 -8.79 1.42
CA ILE A 302 14.64 -9.97 2.29
C ILE A 302 14.06 -9.60 3.67
N PRO A 303 13.08 -10.37 4.19
CA PRO A 303 12.61 -10.19 5.56
C PRO A 303 13.77 -10.26 6.55
N LYS A 304 13.97 -9.20 7.34
CA LYS A 304 14.99 -9.19 8.39
C LYS A 304 14.54 -10.10 9.53
N ILE A 305 15.12 -11.29 9.61
CA ILE A 305 14.94 -12.18 10.75
C ILE A 305 15.45 -11.46 12.00
N GLY A 306 14.57 -11.21 12.97
CA GLY A 306 14.95 -10.63 14.27
C GLY A 306 14.91 -9.10 14.37
N ASP A 307 14.33 -8.36 13.42
CA ASP A 307 14.17 -6.90 13.54
C ASP A 307 13.22 -6.52 14.71
N LYS A 308 13.81 -6.28 15.89
CA LYS A 308 13.08 -5.87 17.10
C LYS A 308 12.33 -4.55 16.90
N ARG A 309 12.91 -3.58 16.20
CA ARG A 309 12.25 -2.27 15.95
C ARG A 309 10.99 -2.44 15.09
N GLY A 310 11.05 -3.33 14.10
CA GLY A 310 9.88 -3.73 13.31
C GLY A 310 8.80 -4.39 14.18
N LYS A 311 9.18 -5.30 15.09
CA LYS A 311 8.25 -5.96 16.01
C LYS A 311 7.57 -4.99 16.97
N ASP A 312 8.32 -4.08 17.58
CA ASP A 312 7.78 -3.11 18.53
C ASP A 312 6.79 -2.14 17.85
N ALA A 313 7.13 -1.67 16.64
CA ALA A 313 6.21 -0.87 15.84
C ALA A 313 4.92 -1.63 15.51
N ASN A 314 5.05 -2.91 15.14
CA ASN A 314 3.90 -3.77 14.84
C ASN A 314 3.00 -3.96 16.06
N ASN A 315 3.58 -4.24 17.23
CA ASN A 315 2.82 -4.40 18.47
C ASN A 315 2.10 -3.10 18.85
N TYR A 316 2.78 -1.95 18.73
CA TYR A 316 2.18 -0.64 18.97
C TYR A 316 0.98 -0.38 18.04
N ASN A 317 1.12 -0.61 16.73
CA ASN A 317 0.01 -0.43 15.79
C ASN A 317 -1.13 -1.44 16.03
N ILE A 318 -0.83 -2.69 16.39
CA ILE A 318 -1.82 -3.71 16.74
C ILE A 318 -2.61 -3.26 17.98
N GLN A 319 -1.93 -2.75 19.01
CA GLN A 319 -2.59 -2.22 20.20
C GLN A 319 -3.51 -1.05 19.84
N LEU A 320 -3.02 -0.04 19.11
CA LEU A 320 -3.85 1.07 18.65
C LEU A 320 -5.05 0.62 17.80
N PHE A 321 -4.85 -0.39 16.96
CA PHE A 321 -5.93 -1.00 16.20
C PHE A 321 -7.00 -1.49 17.17
N HIS A 322 -6.66 -2.38 18.12
CA HIS A 322 -7.62 -2.92 19.07
C HIS A 322 -8.29 -1.86 19.96
N GLU A 323 -7.57 -0.83 20.38
CA GLU A 323 -8.15 0.25 21.20
C GLU A 323 -9.12 1.15 20.43
N SER A 324 -8.89 1.31 19.12
CA SER A 324 -9.70 2.19 18.27
C SER A 324 -10.91 1.51 17.64
N VAL A 325 -10.97 0.18 17.71
CA VAL A 325 -12.11 -0.60 17.19
C VAL A 325 -12.62 -1.62 18.20
N ASN A 326 -13.92 -1.53 18.51
CA ASN A 326 -14.63 -2.58 19.25
C ASN A 326 -14.78 -3.89 18.45
N ASP A 327 -14.28 -3.94 17.20
CA ASP A 327 -14.39 -5.07 16.29
C ASP A 327 -13.01 -5.50 15.81
N VAL A 328 -12.70 -6.81 15.80
CA VAL A 328 -11.34 -7.35 15.59
C VAL A 328 -10.98 -7.44 14.09
N LYS A 329 -11.62 -6.64 13.25
CA LYS A 329 -11.77 -6.97 11.83
C LYS A 329 -11.12 -5.95 10.91
N MET A 330 -10.36 -6.47 9.96
CA MET A 330 -9.58 -5.68 9.01
C MET A 330 -10.33 -5.37 7.73
N GLY A 331 -10.10 -4.18 7.17
CA GLY A 331 -10.53 -3.83 5.81
C GLY A 331 -9.50 -4.29 4.77
N LYS A 332 -9.94 -5.11 3.82
CA LYS A 332 -9.14 -5.48 2.64
C LYS A 332 -9.68 -4.75 1.43
N ILE A 333 -8.86 -4.05 0.67
CA ILE A 333 -9.38 -3.25 -0.45
C ILE A 333 -10.04 -4.10 -1.55
N SER A 334 -9.59 -5.35 -1.72
CA SER A 334 -10.17 -6.31 -2.66
C SER A 334 -11.65 -6.57 -2.36
N GLU A 335 -12.00 -6.65 -1.08
CA GLU A 335 -13.35 -6.96 -0.58
C GLU A 335 -14.14 -5.70 -0.19
N CYS A 336 -13.46 -4.62 0.19
CA CYS A 336 -14.02 -3.43 0.81
C CYS A 336 -13.95 -2.14 -0.02
N GLY A 337 -13.42 -2.22 -1.24
CA GLY A 337 -13.55 -1.12 -2.20
C GLY A 337 -14.99 -1.02 -2.72
N ASP A 338 -15.56 0.17 -2.75
CA ASP A 338 -16.85 0.46 -3.39
C ASP A 338 -16.73 0.51 -4.91
N PHE A 339 -15.60 1.06 -5.35
CA PHE A 339 -15.31 1.27 -6.76
C PHE A 339 -14.00 0.62 -7.12
N ARG A 340 -13.89 0.20 -8.39
CA ARG A 340 -12.61 -0.19 -9.00
C ARG A 340 -12.40 0.54 -10.30
N THR A 341 -11.14 0.88 -10.57
CA THR A 341 -10.75 1.43 -11.87
C THR A 341 -10.17 0.33 -12.76
N LEU A 342 -10.51 0.37 -14.03
CA LEU A 342 -10.03 -0.57 -15.06
C LEU A 342 -9.40 0.24 -16.18
N LEU A 343 -8.18 -0.12 -16.60
CA LEU A 343 -7.61 0.48 -17.80
C LEU A 343 -8.01 -0.30 -19.05
N SER A 344 -8.65 0.37 -20.00
CA SER A 344 -9.01 -0.21 -21.29
C SER A 344 -7.80 -0.35 -22.21
N LYS A 345 -7.92 -1.17 -23.26
CA LYS A 345 -6.90 -1.31 -24.31
C LYS A 345 -6.62 0.01 -25.04
N GLN A 346 -7.58 0.92 -25.05
CA GLN A 346 -7.46 2.26 -25.64
C GLN A 346 -6.82 3.27 -24.67
N GLY A 347 -6.37 2.82 -23.49
CA GLY A 347 -5.74 3.67 -22.50
C GLY A 347 -6.71 4.54 -21.69
N VAL A 348 -8.01 4.23 -21.72
CA VAL A 348 -9.03 4.96 -20.94
C VAL A 348 -9.30 4.23 -19.63
N VAL A 349 -9.31 4.97 -18.53
CA VAL A 349 -9.69 4.41 -17.22
C VAL A 349 -11.21 4.48 -17.05
N VAL A 350 -11.82 3.35 -16.74
CA VAL A 350 -13.25 3.21 -16.46
C VAL A 350 -13.44 2.89 -14.98
N ILE A 351 -14.39 3.53 -14.33
CA ILE A 351 -14.79 3.22 -12.95
C ILE A 351 -16.00 2.30 -13.00
N LYS A 352 -15.95 1.24 -12.19
CA LYS A 352 -17.07 0.32 -11.99
C LYS A 352 -17.37 0.19 -10.51
N ASN A 353 -18.65 0.04 -10.19
CA ASN A 353 -19.05 -0.48 -8.89
C ASN A 353 -18.45 -1.87 -8.69
N LYS A 354 -17.99 -2.17 -7.47
CA LYS A 354 -17.71 -3.55 -7.08
C LYS A 354 -19.02 -4.21 -6.70
N GLU A 355 -19.41 -5.25 -7.45
CA GLU A 355 -20.51 -6.11 -7.06
C GLU A 355 -20.09 -6.90 -5.82
N TYR A 356 -20.60 -6.50 -4.65
CA TYR A 356 -20.32 -7.21 -3.42
C TYR A 356 -21.13 -8.51 -3.36
N ASN A 357 -20.46 -9.64 -3.44
CA ASN A 357 -21.06 -10.94 -3.11
C ASN A 357 -20.99 -11.26 -1.60
N VAL A 358 -20.27 -10.43 -0.84
CA VAL A 358 -20.02 -10.66 0.58
C VAL A 358 -19.88 -9.29 1.25
N GLU A 359 -20.59 -9.06 2.38
CA GLU A 359 -20.28 -7.94 3.27
C GLU A 359 -18.77 -7.99 3.55
N CYS A 360 -18.01 -6.90 3.40
CA CYS A 360 -16.59 -6.79 3.82
C CYS A 360 -16.18 -7.86 4.85
N VAL A 361 -15.68 -9.04 4.43
CA VAL A 361 -15.57 -10.19 5.36
C VAL A 361 -14.23 -10.14 6.08
N TYR A 362 -14.22 -9.36 7.16
CA TYR A 362 -14.12 -9.90 8.51
C TYR A 362 -13.24 -11.17 8.71
N PHE A 363 -11.92 -11.03 8.79
CA PHE A 363 -11.04 -12.08 9.32
C PHE A 363 -10.48 -11.68 10.69
N SER A 364 -10.74 -12.51 11.71
CA SER A 364 -9.90 -12.56 12.91
C SER A 364 -8.63 -13.33 12.55
N LEU A 365 -7.51 -12.62 12.44
CA LEU A 365 -6.19 -13.27 12.41
C LEU A 365 -5.70 -13.49 13.85
N TYR A 366 -6.43 -14.29 14.61
CA TYR A 366 -5.88 -15.01 15.77
C TYR A 366 -6.64 -16.33 15.97
N PRO A 367 -6.01 -17.48 15.73
CA PRO A 367 -6.02 -18.54 16.73
C PRO A 367 -4.97 -18.15 17.79
N ASN A 368 -5.43 -17.82 18.99
CA ASN A 368 -4.61 -17.71 20.21
C ASN A 368 -3.57 -16.57 20.24
N VAL A 369 -3.97 -15.47 20.89
CA VAL A 369 -3.05 -14.72 21.72
C VAL A 369 -2.39 -15.71 22.69
N MET A 370 -1.06 -15.74 22.70
CA MET A 370 -0.27 -16.45 23.69
C MET A 370 -0.72 -16.01 25.09
N THR A 371 -1.33 -16.91 25.84
CA THR A 371 -1.33 -16.84 27.29
C THR A 371 0.07 -17.16 27.77
N GLU A 372 0.61 -16.34 28.67
CA GLU A 372 1.93 -16.48 29.30
C GLU A 372 2.08 -17.72 30.21
N SER A 373 1.34 -18.81 29.98
CA SER A 373 1.27 -19.96 30.89
C SER A 373 1.97 -21.24 30.43
N ASP A 374 2.46 -21.33 29.19
CA ASP A 374 3.08 -22.58 28.71
C ASP A 374 4.59 -22.57 28.90
N GLY A 375 4.99 -22.82 30.15
CA GLY A 375 5.97 -23.85 30.49
C GLY A 375 7.36 -23.76 29.86
N TYR A 376 8.29 -23.21 30.64
CA TYR A 376 9.67 -23.66 30.68
C TYR A 376 9.73 -25.21 30.80
N LEU A 377 10.12 -25.88 29.73
CA LEU A 377 10.77 -27.20 29.73
C LEU A 377 12.03 -26.99 28.87
N GLY A 378 13.22 -26.77 29.44
CA GLY A 378 13.93 -27.76 30.22
C GLY A 378 15.07 -28.33 29.37
N LEU A 379 16.08 -27.49 29.04
CA LEU A 379 17.38 -27.97 28.60
C LEU A 379 18.23 -28.19 29.85
N GLN A 380 18.31 -29.44 30.33
CA GLN A 380 19.41 -29.88 31.17
C GLN A 380 20.54 -30.37 30.25
N LYS A 381 21.72 -29.80 30.52
CA LYS A 381 23.11 -30.20 30.21
C LYS A 381 23.39 -31.17 29.07
#